data_AF-A0A7C4Q3W1-F1
#
_entry.id   AF-A0A7C4Q3W1-F1
#
_cell.length_a   1.000
_cell.length_b   1.000
_cell.length_c   1.000
_cell.angle_alpha   90.00
_cell.angle_beta   90.00
_cell.angle_gamma   90.00
#
_symmetry.space_group_name_H-M   'P 1'
#
loop_
_entity.id
_entity.type
_entity.pdbx_description
1 polymer ?
#
loop_
_entity_poly.entity_id
_entity_poly.type
_entity_poly.pdbx_seq_one_letter_code
_entity_poly.pdbx_strand_id
1 'polypeptide(L)'
;MWGRITSIFFSLIIIALIYYFVLKEKILEDVRKEATLKGKKLTKEEEEAIFATLSAKLKPISTVVSDISFATRLQVEWPRAINAFLKNPVLGTGPSSITEATDNDYLRSLGETGLLGTILFALILIKLIKLLFSFYLKIKDGQRLIFLSFIFGLFALLINASYIDVFEASKVAYNFWLTAGLYIGYSQVQSKKQKEKI
;
A
#
# COMPACT_ATOMS: atom_id res chain seq x y z
N MET A 1 -15.19 1.31 15.29
CA MET A 1 -14.63 0.84 14.00
C MET A 1 -13.11 0.69 14.02
N TRP A 2 -12.37 1.62 14.66
CA TRP A 2 -10.90 1.53 14.83
C TRP A 2 -10.41 0.30 15.61
N GLY A 3 -11.11 -0.14 16.66
CA GLY A 3 -10.71 -1.31 17.46
C GLY A 3 -10.79 -2.67 16.73
N ARG A 4 -11.57 -2.79 15.64
CA ARG A 4 -11.66 -4.03 14.85
C ARG A 4 -10.50 -4.16 13.86
N ILE A 5 -10.00 -3.03 13.35
CA ILE A 5 -8.87 -3.02 12.41
C ILE A 5 -7.56 -3.33 13.14
N THR A 6 -7.34 -2.73 14.31
CA THR A 6 -6.19 -3.07 15.17
C THR A 6 -6.23 -4.53 15.63
N SER A 7 -7.42 -5.05 15.96
CA SER A 7 -7.61 -6.46 16.34
C SER A 7 -7.29 -7.45 15.22
N ILE A 8 -7.56 -7.12 13.95
CA ILE A 8 -7.24 -7.99 12.80
C ILE A 8 -5.73 -8.03 12.56
N PHE A 9 -5.05 -6.88 12.60
CA PHE A 9 -3.59 -6.83 12.50
C PHE A 9 -2.91 -7.57 13.65
N PHE A 10 -3.40 -7.41 14.88
CA PHE A 10 -2.89 -8.14 16.03
C PHE A 10 -3.13 -9.65 15.91
N SER A 11 -4.30 -10.05 15.40
CA SER A 11 -4.63 -11.46 15.15
C SER A 11 -3.75 -12.08 14.05
N LEU A 12 -3.45 -11.35 12.97
CA LEU A 12 -2.56 -11.84 11.90
C LEU A 12 -1.12 -12.00 12.40
N ILE A 13 -0.62 -11.06 13.21
CA ILE A 13 0.71 -11.16 13.83
C ILE A 13 0.75 -12.36 14.78
N ILE A 14 -0.27 -12.55 15.61
CA ILE A 14 -0.38 -13.71 16.51
C ILE A 14 -0.40 -15.02 15.72
N ILE A 15 -1.18 -15.11 14.63
CA ILE A 15 -1.24 -16.30 13.79
C ILE A 15 0.12 -16.58 13.14
N ALA A 16 0.82 -15.56 12.64
CA ALA A 16 2.15 -15.70 12.06
C ALA A 16 3.19 -16.17 13.11
N LEU A 17 3.13 -15.65 14.33
CA LEU A 17 4.01 -16.07 15.43
C LEU A 17 3.73 -17.50 15.86
N ILE A 18 2.46 -17.90 15.97
CA ILE A 18 2.06 -19.29 16.26
C ILE A 18 2.59 -20.22 15.17
N TYR A 19 2.39 -19.86 13.90
CA TYR A 19 2.85 -20.67 12.78
C TYR A 19 4.38 -20.82 12.78
N TYR A 20 5.10 -19.73 13.01
CA TYR A 20 6.56 -19.75 13.14
C TYR A 20 7.03 -20.67 14.26
N PHE A 21 6.41 -20.59 15.44
CA PHE A 21 6.78 -21.43 16.58
C PHE A 21 6.50 -22.92 16.32
N VAL A 22 5.34 -23.24 15.77
CA VAL A 22 4.96 -24.62 15.41
C VAL A 22 5.91 -25.20 14.36
N LEU A 23 6.30 -24.40 13.37
CA LEU A 23 7.24 -24.82 12.33
C LEU A 23 8.64 -25.05 12.91
N LYS A 24 9.12 -24.15 13.77
CA LYS A 24 10.42 -24.28 14.45
C LYS A 24 10.48 -25.57 15.26
N GLU A 25 9.46 -25.87 16.06
CA GLU A 25 9.41 -27.10 16.87
C GLU A 25 9.42 -28.36 15.99
N LYS A 26 8.65 -28.40 14.90
CA LYS A 26 8.68 -29.56 13.97
C LYS A 26 10.06 -29.81 13.39
N ILE A 27 10.76 -28.76 12.97
CA ILE A 27 12.12 -28.87 12.42
C ILE A 27 13.09 -29.38 13.49
N LEU A 28 13.00 -28.85 14.71
CA LEU A 28 13.85 -29.28 15.83
C LEU A 28 13.57 -30.73 16.24
N GLU A 29 12.32 -31.18 16.21
CA GLU A 29 11.97 -32.58 16.45
C GLU A 29 12.62 -33.52 15.43
N ASP A 30 12.60 -33.18 14.15
CA ASP A 30 13.21 -34.00 13.11
C ASP A 30 14.75 -34.04 13.25
N VAL A 31 15.37 -32.90 13.58
CA VAL A 31 16.81 -32.82 13.91
C VAL A 31 17.15 -33.69 15.13
N ARG A 32 16.33 -33.65 16.19
CA ARG A 32 16.52 -34.48 17.39
C ARG A 32 16.37 -35.97 17.07
N LYS A 33 15.39 -36.35 16.24
CA LYS A 33 15.19 -37.74 15.80
C LYS A 33 16.40 -38.23 15.01
N GLU A 34 16.90 -37.45 14.06
CA GLU A 34 18.11 -37.81 13.29
C GLU A 34 19.36 -37.93 14.18
N ALA A 35 19.53 -37.03 15.15
CA ALA A 35 20.66 -37.10 16.09
C ALA A 35 20.56 -38.32 17.01
N THR A 36 19.35 -38.65 17.46
CA THR A 36 19.08 -39.83 18.31
C THR A 36 19.34 -41.13 17.55
N LEU A 37 18.96 -41.19 16.26
CA LEU A 37 19.28 -42.30 15.37
C LEU A 37 20.79 -42.48 15.16
N LYS A 38 21.57 -41.41 15.29
CA LYS A 38 23.04 -41.41 15.25
C LYS A 38 23.69 -41.59 16.64
N GLY A 39 22.90 -41.90 17.66
CA GLY A 39 23.38 -42.15 19.03
C GLY A 39 23.86 -40.90 19.78
N LYS A 40 23.54 -39.69 19.31
CA LYS A 40 23.93 -38.42 19.94
C LYS A 40 22.73 -37.72 20.56
N LYS A 41 22.93 -37.12 21.73
CA LYS A 41 21.95 -36.26 22.40
C LYS A 41 22.41 -34.82 22.26
N LEU A 42 21.63 -33.99 21.56
CA LEU A 42 21.97 -32.59 21.30
C LEU A 42 21.71 -31.73 22.54
N THR A 43 22.56 -30.74 22.75
CA THR A 43 22.31 -29.65 23.70
C THR A 43 21.47 -28.54 23.05
N LYS A 44 20.83 -27.69 23.86
CA LYS A 44 19.97 -26.60 23.35
C LYS A 44 20.73 -25.63 22.44
N GLU A 45 22.00 -25.39 22.71
CA GLU A 45 22.86 -24.50 21.94
C GLU A 45 23.19 -25.09 20.56
N GLU A 46 23.42 -26.40 20.48
CA GLU A 46 23.66 -27.10 19.22
C GLU A 46 22.38 -27.17 18.36
N GLU A 47 21.21 -27.32 18.98
CA GLU A 47 19.92 -27.28 18.29
C GLU A 47 19.66 -25.93 17.63
N GLU A 48 19.93 -24.83 18.33
CA GLU A 48 19.77 -23.48 17.79
C GLU A 48 20.77 -23.17 16.67
N ALA A 49 22.03 -23.61 16.80
CA ALA A 49 23.04 -23.45 15.77
C ALA A 49 22.70 -24.25 14.50
N ILE A 50 22.19 -25.48 14.66
CA ILE A 50 21.73 -26.31 13.54
C ILE A 50 20.49 -25.69 12.88
N PHE A 51 19.53 -25.20 13.66
CA PHE A 51 18.35 -24.52 13.12
C PHE A 51 18.71 -23.24 12.35
N ALA A 52 19.62 -22.42 12.87
CA ALA A 52 20.11 -21.22 12.21
C ALA A 52 20.82 -21.57 10.89
N THR A 53 21.63 -22.62 10.89
CA THR A 53 22.32 -23.11 9.70
C THR A 53 21.35 -23.69 8.67
N LEU A 54 20.36 -24.47 9.11
CA LEU A 54 19.31 -25.03 8.25
C LEU A 54 18.48 -23.91 7.65
N SER A 55 18.06 -22.94 8.45
CA SER A 55 17.31 -21.76 8.00
C SER A 55 18.09 -20.92 6.99
N ALA A 56 19.40 -20.73 7.20
CA ALA A 56 20.28 -20.06 6.24
C ALA A 56 20.48 -20.87 4.95
N LYS A 57 20.37 -22.21 5.02
CA LYS A 57 20.56 -23.15 3.91
C LYS A 57 19.26 -23.56 3.23
N LEU A 58 18.10 -23.15 3.76
CA LEU A 58 16.81 -23.23 3.09
C LEU A 58 16.91 -22.36 1.83
N LYS A 59 17.27 -22.99 0.72
CA LYS A 59 16.94 -22.44 -0.60
C LYS A 59 15.42 -22.35 -0.65
N PRO A 60 14.84 -21.24 -1.12
CA PRO A 60 13.41 -21.17 -1.38
C PRO A 60 13.06 -22.21 -2.45
N ILE A 61 12.69 -23.42 -2.01
CA ILE A 61 12.14 -24.49 -2.84
C ILE A 61 10.64 -24.26 -2.79
N SER A 62 10.08 -23.85 -3.93
CA SER A 62 8.87 -23.03 -4.04
C SER A 62 9.16 -21.55 -3.79
N THR A 63 9.75 -20.88 -4.80
CA THR A 63 9.04 -19.69 -5.24
C THR A 63 7.64 -20.19 -5.59
N VAL A 64 6.64 -19.93 -4.74
CA VAL A 64 5.31 -19.65 -5.28
C VAL A 64 5.64 -18.75 -6.46
N VAL A 65 5.47 -19.23 -7.70
CA VAL A 65 5.72 -18.40 -8.87
C VAL A 65 4.77 -17.24 -8.65
N SER A 66 5.29 -16.15 -8.11
CA SER A 66 4.51 -14.93 -7.96
C SER A 66 4.00 -14.68 -9.35
N ASP A 67 2.70 -14.41 -9.47
CA ASP A 67 2.09 -14.02 -10.73
C ASP A 67 3.09 -13.14 -11.49
N ILE A 68 3.37 -13.46 -12.76
CA ILE A 68 4.38 -12.79 -13.58
C ILE A 68 4.20 -11.26 -13.47
N SER A 69 2.95 -10.81 -13.38
CA SER A 69 2.60 -9.41 -13.14
C SER A 69 3.16 -8.86 -11.83
N PHE A 70 2.96 -9.54 -10.71
CA PHE A 70 3.47 -9.11 -9.40
C PHE A 70 5.00 -9.22 -9.32
N ALA A 71 5.59 -10.27 -9.89
CA ALA A 71 7.04 -10.46 -9.97
C ALA A 71 7.70 -9.30 -10.73
N THR A 72 7.14 -8.94 -11.89
CA THR A 72 7.65 -7.88 -12.76
C THR A 72 7.62 -6.53 -12.04
N ARG A 73 6.53 -6.22 -11.32
CA ARG A 73 6.45 -4.99 -10.52
C ARG A 73 7.57 -4.90 -9.49
N LEU A 74 7.71 -5.92 -8.63
CA LEU A 74 8.65 -5.88 -7.52
C LEU A 74 10.12 -5.96 -7.95
N GLN A 75 10.43 -6.76 -8.97
CA GLN A 75 11.81 -7.06 -9.35
C GLN A 75 12.36 -6.13 -10.43
N VAL A 76 11.49 -5.56 -11.26
CA VAL A 76 11.89 -4.76 -12.43
C VAL A 76 11.39 -3.34 -12.32
N GLU A 77 10.08 -3.15 -12.19
CA GLU A 77 9.47 -1.83 -12.39
C GLU A 77 9.63 -0.89 -11.20
N TRP A 78 9.39 -1.38 -9.98
CA TRP A 78 9.57 -0.58 -8.78
C TRP A 78 11.04 -0.19 -8.58
N PRO A 79 12.03 -1.10 -8.75
CA PRO A 79 13.44 -0.72 -8.76
C PRO A 79 13.77 0.30 -9.86
N ARG A 80 13.19 0.17 -11.05
CA ARG A 80 13.37 1.14 -12.15
C ARG A 80 12.84 2.53 -11.76
N ALA A 81 11.63 2.61 -11.22
CA ALA A 81 11.03 3.87 -10.78
C ALA A 81 11.85 4.53 -9.65
N ILE A 82 12.34 3.72 -8.70
CA ILE A 82 13.24 4.19 -7.63
C ILE A 82 14.54 4.73 -8.23
N ASN A 83 15.17 4.02 -9.18
CA ASN A 83 16.39 4.48 -9.84
C ASN A 83 16.17 5.76 -10.64
N ALA A 84 15.01 5.91 -11.30
CA ALA A 84 14.62 7.14 -11.98
C ALA A 84 14.51 8.32 -11.00
N PHE A 85 13.85 8.11 -9.85
CA PHE A 85 13.76 9.09 -8.78
C PHE A 85 15.15 9.48 -8.25
N LEU A 86 16.02 8.51 -7.99
CA LEU A 86 17.39 8.76 -7.49
C LEU A 86 18.26 9.52 -8.51
N LYS A 87 18.00 9.37 -9.81
CA LYS A 87 18.72 10.10 -10.86
C LYS A 87 18.37 11.59 -10.88
N ASN A 88 17.11 11.95 -10.64
CA ASN A 88 16.67 13.35 -10.55
C ASN A 88 15.58 13.52 -9.48
N PRO A 89 15.95 13.64 -8.19
CA PRO A 89 14.98 13.63 -7.10
C PRO A 89 14.02 14.81 -7.09
N VAL A 90 14.41 15.96 -7.64
CA VAL A 90 13.59 17.19 -7.57
C VAL A 90 12.54 17.22 -8.67
N LEU A 91 12.94 16.99 -9.92
CA LEU A 91 12.08 17.14 -11.10
C LEU A 91 11.69 15.81 -11.76
N GLY A 92 12.30 14.69 -11.37
CA GLY A 92 12.10 13.40 -12.01
C GLY A 92 12.75 13.28 -13.38
N THR A 93 12.52 12.15 -14.05
CA THR A 93 13.08 11.85 -15.38
C THR A 93 12.19 12.29 -16.54
N GLY A 94 11.02 12.88 -16.25
CA GLY A 94 10.05 13.38 -17.22
C GLY A 94 8.77 12.52 -17.27
N PRO A 95 7.62 13.10 -17.68
CA PRO A 95 6.39 12.34 -17.87
C PRO A 95 6.57 11.20 -18.87
N SER A 96 5.96 10.05 -18.58
CA SER A 96 6.05 8.83 -19.40
C SER A 96 7.49 8.32 -19.62
N SER A 97 8.43 8.67 -18.75
CA SER A 97 9.81 8.20 -18.82
C SER A 97 10.02 6.82 -18.19
N ILE A 98 9.07 6.36 -17.40
CA ILE A 98 9.01 4.98 -16.90
C ILE A 98 7.91 4.22 -17.64
N THR A 99 7.91 2.89 -17.53
CA THR A 99 6.97 2.07 -18.31
C THR A 99 5.60 2.03 -17.64
N GLU A 100 4.58 1.73 -18.45
CA GLU A 100 3.20 1.58 -17.97
C GLU A 100 3.03 0.47 -16.92
N ALA A 101 3.94 -0.50 -16.86
CA ALA A 101 3.86 -1.65 -15.95
C ALA A 101 4.26 -1.33 -14.50
N THR A 102 4.54 -0.05 -14.17
CA THR A 102 4.89 0.36 -12.81
C THR A 102 3.78 0.04 -11.81
N ASP A 103 2.51 0.24 -12.21
CA ASP A 103 1.32 -0.04 -11.40
C ASP A 103 1.51 0.42 -9.95
N ASN A 104 1.87 1.69 -9.76
CA ASN A 104 2.07 2.35 -8.48
C ASN A 104 2.18 3.86 -8.73
N ASP A 105 1.07 4.59 -8.50
CA ASP A 105 0.98 6.03 -8.73
C ASP A 105 2.06 6.81 -7.96
N TYR A 106 2.43 6.36 -6.76
CA TYR A 106 3.42 7.04 -5.94
C TYR A 106 4.83 6.89 -6.50
N LEU A 107 5.23 5.66 -6.83
CA LEU A 107 6.53 5.41 -7.44
C LEU A 107 6.62 6.04 -8.83
N ARG A 108 5.53 6.04 -9.60
CA ARG A 108 5.46 6.75 -10.88
C ARG A 108 5.63 8.24 -10.72
N SER A 109 4.84 8.87 -9.86
CA SER A 109 4.94 10.30 -9.61
C SER A 109 6.36 10.69 -9.16
N LEU A 110 6.97 9.92 -8.25
CA LEU A 110 8.33 10.16 -7.79
C LEU A 110 9.36 9.99 -8.91
N GLY A 111 9.28 8.91 -9.69
CA GLY A 111 10.21 8.65 -10.79
C GLY A 111 10.12 9.69 -11.90
N GLU A 112 8.91 10.01 -12.35
CA GLU A 112 8.68 10.86 -13.51
C GLU A 112 8.73 12.36 -13.21
N THR A 113 8.18 12.77 -12.08
CA THR A 113 8.00 14.20 -11.74
C THR A 113 8.77 14.65 -10.51
N GLY A 114 9.46 13.72 -9.83
CA GLY A 114 10.25 14.01 -8.63
C GLY A 114 9.41 14.47 -7.45
N LEU A 115 10.10 14.91 -6.39
CA LEU A 115 9.47 15.44 -5.19
C LEU A 115 8.56 16.64 -5.52
N LEU A 116 8.95 17.50 -6.45
CA LEU A 116 8.15 18.68 -6.79
C LEU A 116 6.77 18.28 -7.31
N GLY A 117 6.72 17.40 -8.32
CA GLY A 117 5.46 16.94 -8.89
C GLY A 117 4.64 16.12 -7.90
N THR A 118 5.27 15.22 -7.15
CA THR A 118 4.59 14.43 -6.11
C THR A 118 4.00 15.31 -5.01
N ILE A 119 4.72 16.33 -4.54
CA ILE A 119 4.20 17.26 -3.53
C ILE A 119 3.05 18.08 -4.10
N LEU A 120 3.17 18.62 -5.32
CA LEU A 120 2.09 19.38 -5.95
C LEU A 120 0.83 18.52 -6.13
N PHE A 121 1.00 17.27 -6.55
CA PHE A 121 -0.09 16.32 -6.69
C PHE A 121 -0.76 16.00 -5.34
N ALA A 122 0.04 15.73 -4.30
CA ALA A 122 -0.45 15.52 -2.95
C ALA A 122 -1.21 16.74 -2.42
N LEU A 123 -0.73 17.96 -2.70
CA LEU A 123 -1.41 19.20 -2.31
C LEU A 123 -2.77 19.35 -2.99
N ILE A 124 -2.92 18.95 -4.26
CA ILE A 124 -4.22 18.94 -4.95
C ILE A 124 -5.19 18.02 -4.22
N LEU A 125 -4.78 16.79 -3.91
CA LEU A 125 -5.63 15.82 -3.21
C LEU A 125 -5.96 16.25 -1.78
N ILE A 126 -4.99 16.79 -1.03
CA ILE A 126 -5.21 17.34 0.31
C ILE A 126 -6.19 18.51 0.26
N LYS A 127 -6.06 19.41 -0.71
CA LYS A 127 -6.98 20.56 -0.88
C LYS A 127 -8.38 20.08 -1.23
N LEU A 128 -8.52 19.08 -2.09
CA LEU A 128 -9.78 18.43 -2.43
C LEU A 128 -10.46 17.88 -1.16
N ILE A 129 -9.74 17.07 -0.38
CA ILE A 129 -10.24 16.51 0.89
C ILE A 129 -10.65 17.61 1.86
N LYS A 130 -9.81 18.62 2.07
CA LYS A 130 -10.09 19.74 2.99
C LYS A 130 -11.35 20.49 2.60
N LEU A 131 -11.55 20.78 1.31
CA LEU A 131 -12.72 21.51 0.84
C LEU A 131 -14.00 20.71 1.07
N LEU A 132 -13.99 19.43 0.68
CA LEU A 132 -15.14 18.54 0.83
C LEU A 132 -15.45 18.26 2.30
N PHE A 133 -14.43 18.05 3.13
CA PHE A 133 -14.62 17.83 4.56
C PHE A 133 -15.13 19.09 5.27
N SER A 134 -14.61 20.27 4.93
CA SER A 134 -15.12 21.54 5.45
C SER A 134 -16.58 21.77 5.09
N PHE A 135 -16.97 21.43 3.86
CA PHE A 135 -18.36 21.51 3.43
C PHE A 135 -19.22 20.49 4.18
N TYR A 136 -18.78 19.23 4.28
CA TYR A 136 -19.44 18.15 5.04
C TYR A 136 -19.79 18.56 6.47
N LEU A 137 -18.93 19.31 7.16
CA LEU A 137 -19.18 19.79 8.53
C LEU A 137 -20.31 20.84 8.62
N LYS A 138 -20.65 21.51 7.53
CA LYS A 138 -21.67 22.59 7.49
C LYS A 138 -23.07 22.08 7.15
N ILE A 139 -23.17 20.95 6.45
CA ILE A 139 -24.45 20.36 6.02
C ILE A 139 -25.03 19.49 7.15
N LYS A 140 -26.35 19.56 7.36
CA LYS A 140 -27.04 18.81 8.42
C LYS A 140 -27.94 17.67 7.91
N ASP A 141 -28.17 17.58 6.59
CA ASP A 141 -29.17 16.68 6.00
C ASP A 141 -28.54 15.41 5.35
N GLY A 142 -29.38 14.56 4.75
CA GLY A 142 -28.98 13.29 4.10
C GLY A 142 -27.88 13.41 3.03
N GLN A 143 -27.65 14.60 2.48
CA GLN A 143 -26.52 14.90 1.59
C GLN A 143 -25.16 14.68 2.26
N ARG A 144 -25.10 14.79 3.59
CA ARG A 144 -23.88 14.58 4.39
C ARG A 144 -23.30 13.18 4.20
N LEU A 145 -24.15 12.16 4.06
CA LEU A 145 -23.71 10.78 3.81
C LEU A 145 -23.05 10.65 2.43
N ILE A 146 -23.60 11.30 1.40
CA ILE A 146 -23.07 11.25 0.04
C ILE A 146 -21.64 11.82 -0.02
N PHE A 147 -21.40 12.97 0.64
CA PHE A 147 -20.06 13.55 0.75
C PHE A 147 -19.10 12.67 1.55
N LEU A 148 -19.58 12.07 2.63
CA LEU A 148 -18.77 11.17 3.43
C LEU A 148 -18.35 9.93 2.62
N SER A 149 -19.28 9.32 1.88
CA SER A 149 -19.01 8.18 0.99
C SER A 149 -17.95 8.51 -0.06
N PHE A 150 -18.01 9.69 -0.67
CA PHE A 150 -16.98 10.13 -1.62
C PHE A 150 -15.61 10.28 -0.94
N ILE A 151 -15.54 10.90 0.24
CA ILE A 151 -14.28 11.06 0.99
C ILE A 151 -13.68 9.69 1.34
N PHE A 152 -14.49 8.75 1.83
CA PHE A 152 -14.04 7.38 2.10
C PHE A 152 -13.58 6.66 0.83
N GLY A 153 -14.30 6.83 -0.27
CA GLY A 153 -13.91 6.30 -1.58
C GLY A 153 -12.56 6.85 -2.06
N LEU A 154 -12.31 8.14 -1.87
CA LEU A 154 -11.02 8.75 -2.14
C LEU A 154 -9.90 8.16 -1.27
N PHE A 155 -10.12 7.94 0.03
CA PHE A 155 -9.13 7.24 0.87
C PHE A 155 -8.88 5.81 0.40
N ALA A 156 -9.91 5.09 -0.03
CA ALA A 156 -9.74 3.76 -0.62
C ALA A 156 -8.93 3.80 -1.92
N LEU A 157 -9.12 4.81 -2.76
CA LEU A 157 -8.31 5.02 -3.96
C LEU A 157 -6.86 5.38 -3.61
N LEU A 158 -6.61 6.21 -2.60
CA LEU A 158 -5.27 6.52 -2.12
C LEU A 158 -4.51 5.26 -1.62
N ILE A 159 -5.21 4.30 -1.02
CA ILE A 159 -4.59 3.02 -0.64
C ILE A 159 -4.28 2.22 -1.90
N ASN A 160 -5.24 2.11 -2.83
CA ASN A 160 -5.06 1.39 -4.10
C ASN A 160 -3.97 1.98 -4.99
N ALA A 161 -3.72 3.29 -4.91
CA ALA A 161 -2.64 3.99 -5.61
C ALA A 161 -1.24 3.40 -5.32
N SER A 162 -1.09 2.62 -4.24
CA SER A 162 0.15 1.89 -3.93
C SER A 162 0.39 0.66 -4.83
N TYR A 163 -0.61 0.22 -5.59
CA TYR A 163 -0.60 -1.03 -6.36
C TYR A 163 -1.09 -0.90 -7.80
N ILE A 164 -1.69 0.23 -8.15
CA ILE A 164 -2.20 0.54 -9.49
C ILE A 164 -2.19 2.04 -9.71
N ASP A 165 -2.19 2.46 -10.98
CA ASP A 165 -2.12 3.88 -11.35
C ASP A 165 -3.53 4.51 -11.41
N VAL A 166 -4.23 4.63 -10.28
CA VAL A 166 -5.66 5.03 -10.24
C VAL A 166 -5.92 6.46 -10.72
N PHE A 167 -5.00 7.38 -10.49
CA PHE A 167 -5.21 8.81 -10.79
C PHE A 167 -4.76 9.21 -12.18
N GLU A 168 -3.99 8.34 -12.86
CA GLU A 168 -3.46 8.53 -14.21
C GLU A 168 -4.12 7.58 -15.22
N ALA A 169 -4.39 6.33 -14.86
CA ALA A 169 -4.96 5.35 -15.77
C ALA A 169 -6.39 5.71 -16.19
N SER A 170 -6.62 5.73 -17.50
CA SER A 170 -7.87 6.15 -18.14
C SER A 170 -9.12 5.43 -17.63
N LYS A 171 -9.00 4.19 -17.14
CA LYS A 171 -10.12 3.40 -16.61
C LYS A 171 -10.75 3.98 -15.34
N VAL A 172 -9.94 4.62 -14.49
CA VAL A 172 -10.37 5.13 -13.18
C VAL A 172 -10.27 6.65 -13.11
N ALA A 173 -9.20 7.22 -13.68
CA ALA A 173 -8.89 8.64 -13.59
C ALA A 173 -10.04 9.53 -14.09
N TYR A 174 -10.59 9.26 -15.27
CA TYR A 174 -11.67 10.10 -15.83
C TYR A 174 -12.91 10.14 -14.93
N ASN A 175 -13.33 8.98 -14.41
CA ASN A 175 -14.47 8.89 -13.51
C ASN A 175 -14.17 9.61 -12.18
N PHE A 176 -12.98 9.43 -11.64
CA PHE A 176 -12.55 10.10 -10.41
C PHE A 176 -12.53 11.63 -10.57
N TRP A 177 -11.84 12.16 -11.58
CA TRP A 177 -11.69 13.60 -11.76
C TRP A 177 -13.02 14.29 -12.11
N LEU A 178 -13.87 13.65 -12.93
CA LEU A 178 -15.20 14.15 -13.23
C LEU A 178 -16.07 14.22 -11.96
N THR A 179 -16.13 13.13 -11.20
CA THR A 179 -16.93 13.09 -9.97
C THR A 179 -16.39 14.07 -8.94
N ALA A 180 -15.07 14.14 -8.71
CA ALA A 180 -14.44 15.12 -7.83
C ALA A 180 -14.85 16.56 -8.20
N GLY A 181 -14.81 16.90 -9.50
CA GLY A 181 -15.26 18.20 -10.02
C GLY A 181 -16.72 18.50 -9.69
N LEU A 182 -17.62 17.53 -9.85
CA LEU A 182 -19.04 17.68 -9.53
C LEU A 182 -19.28 17.96 -8.03
N TYR A 183 -18.61 17.21 -7.15
CA TYR A 183 -18.74 17.41 -5.70
C TYR A 183 -18.23 18.79 -5.27
N ILE A 184 -17.10 19.24 -5.82
CA ILE A 184 -16.56 20.57 -5.56
C ILE A 184 -17.51 21.65 -6.08
N GLY A 185 -17.95 21.56 -7.34
CA GLY A 185 -18.89 22.51 -7.94
C GLY A 185 -20.18 22.64 -7.14
N TYR A 186 -20.77 21.51 -6.75
CA TYR A 186 -21.97 21.49 -5.90
C TYR A 186 -21.72 22.18 -4.55
N SER A 187 -20.61 21.85 -3.87
CA SER A 187 -20.28 22.43 -2.57
C SER A 187 -20.12 23.95 -2.61
N GLN A 188 -19.58 24.49 -3.71
CA GLN A 188 -19.40 25.93 -3.91
C GLN A 188 -20.74 26.64 -4.13
N VAL A 189 -21.59 26.08 -5.00
CA VAL A 189 -22.93 26.64 -5.28
C VAL A 189 -23.77 26.70 -4.01
N GLN A 190 -23.79 25.62 -3.22
CA GLN A 190 -24.56 25.59 -1.97
C GLN A 190 -24.01 26.55 -0.91
N SER A 191 -22.68 26.60 -0.76
CA SER A 191 -22.03 27.53 0.17
C SER A 191 -22.33 28.99 -0.18
N LYS A 192 -22.46 29.33 -1.46
CA LYS A 192 -22.84 30.68 -1.91
C LYS A 192 -24.29 31.01 -1.55
N LYS A 193 -25.24 30.11 -1.85
CA LYS A 193 -26.66 30.28 -1.50
C LYS A 193 -26.88 30.46 0.01
N GLN A 194 -26.09 29.78 0.84
CA GLN A 194 -26.20 29.93 2.29
C GLN A 194 -25.72 31.30 2.79
N LYS A 195 -24.71 31.89 2.13
CA LYS A 195 -24.24 33.25 2.45
C LYS A 195 -25.23 34.34 2.03
N GLU A 196 -25.93 34.17 0.91
CA GLU A 196 -26.93 35.13 0.43
C GLU A 196 -28.22 35.17 1.28
N LYS A 197 -28.41 34.18 2.17
CA LYS A 197 -29.57 34.09 3.07
C LYS A 197 -29.33 34.67 4.47
N ILE A 198 -28.09 35.06 4.79
CA ILE A 198 -27.68 35.67 6.06
C ILE A 198 -27.50 37.16 5.82
#